data_AF-A0A4U9I168-F1
#
_entry.id   AF-A0A4U9I168-F1
#
_cell.length_a   1.000
_cell.length_b   1.000
_cell.length_c   1.000
_cell.angle_alpha   90.00
_cell.angle_beta   90.00
_cell.angle_gamma   90.00
#
_symmetry.space_group_name_H-M   'P 1'
#
loop_
_entity.id
_entity.type
_entity.pdbx_description
1 polymer ?
#
loop_
_entity_poly.entity_id
_entity_poly.type
_entity_poly.pdbx_seq_one_letter_code
_entity_poly.pdbx_strand_id
1 'polypeptide(L)'
;MICVGTSLVDLFNRFLFSAKILFLVVMLVLLAPHIHKVNLLTLPLEKGLALSAIPVIFTSFGFHGSVPSIVSYMNGNVRKLRWIFITGSAIPLVAYIFWQMVTLGSINSSTFMGMLASHTGLNGLLQALREVVASPHVELAVHLFADLALATSFLGVALGLFDYLADLFQRSRTVSGRLQTGAITFLPPLAFALFYPRGFVMALGYAGVALAVLALLLPSLLVWQSRKHHATGDYRVPGGKPALCLVFACGIAIILVQFGIAAGLLPEVG
;
A
#
# COMPACT_ATOMS: atom_id res chain seq x y z
N MET A 1 -7.02 9.00 21.53
CA MET A 1 -7.40 9.75 20.32
C MET A 1 -8.85 9.51 19.88
N ILE A 2 -9.70 8.85 20.70
CA ILE A 2 -11.13 8.57 20.41
C ILE A 2 -12.08 9.47 21.24
N CYS A 3 -11.55 10.38 22.08
CA CYS A 3 -12.35 11.27 22.95
C CYS A 3 -12.31 12.75 22.53
N VAL A 4 -11.65 13.08 21.42
CA VAL A 4 -11.63 14.45 20.88
C VAL A 4 -12.48 14.42 19.62
N GLY A 5 -13.55 15.22 19.58
CA GLY A 5 -14.70 15.07 18.68
C GLY A 5 -14.38 14.69 17.23
N THR A 6 -15.27 13.91 16.64
CA THR A 6 -15.20 13.40 15.25
C THR A 6 -14.88 14.50 14.22
N SER A 7 -15.27 15.75 14.47
CA SER A 7 -14.95 16.90 13.63
C SER A 7 -13.47 17.33 13.66
N LEU A 8 -12.80 17.23 14.80
CA LEU A 8 -11.37 17.58 14.94
C LEU A 8 -10.48 16.52 14.29
N VAL A 9 -10.85 15.24 14.42
CA VAL A 9 -10.15 14.13 13.75
C VAL A 9 -10.33 14.21 12.24
N ASP A 10 -11.55 14.52 11.78
CA ASP A 10 -11.83 14.70 10.35
C ASP A 10 -11.07 15.90 9.77
N LEU A 11 -11.06 17.05 10.47
CA LEU A 11 -10.31 18.23 10.06
C LEU A 11 -8.79 17.95 9.99
N PHE A 12 -8.25 17.27 11.01
CA PHE A 12 -6.83 16.93 11.07
C PHE A 12 -6.44 15.97 9.94
N ASN A 13 -7.22 14.92 9.71
CA ASN A 13 -6.98 13.98 8.63
C ASN A 13 -7.09 14.65 7.24
N ARG A 14 -8.08 15.53 7.06
CA ARG A 14 -8.27 16.28 5.82
C ARG A 14 -7.13 17.28 5.57
N PHE A 15 -6.66 17.95 6.61
CA PHE A 15 -5.49 18.82 6.52
C PHE A 15 -4.24 18.02 6.12
N LEU A 16 -3.94 16.93 6.82
CA LEU A 16 -2.78 16.09 6.53
C LEU A 16 -2.84 15.47 5.13
N PHE A 17 -4.02 15.04 4.70
CA PHE A 17 -4.22 14.54 3.34
C PHE A 17 -4.00 15.64 2.30
N SER A 18 -4.52 16.85 2.53
CA SER A 18 -4.32 17.99 1.63
C SER A 18 -2.85 18.39 1.54
N ALA A 19 -2.15 18.43 2.68
CA ALA A 19 -0.72 18.68 2.75
C ALA A 19 0.08 17.60 2.00
N LYS A 20 -0.26 16.32 2.17
CA LYS A 20 0.36 15.20 1.45
C LYS A 20 0.21 15.35 -0.07
N ILE A 21 -0.97 15.69 -0.56
CA ILE A 21 -1.20 15.91 -1.99
C ILE A 21 -0.41 17.13 -2.50
N LEU A 22 -0.40 18.23 -1.74
CA LEU A 22 0.36 19.42 -2.09
C LEU A 22 1.85 19.10 -2.23
N PHE A 23 2.45 18.44 -1.23
CA PHE A 23 3.86 18.08 -1.28
C PHE A 23 4.16 17.07 -2.40
N LEU A 24 3.26 16.13 -2.69
CA LEU A 24 3.40 15.24 -3.84
C LEU A 24 3.47 16.05 -5.14
N VAL A 25 2.55 16.99 -5.36
CA VAL A 25 2.53 17.83 -6.57
C VAL A 25 3.79 18.68 -6.67
N VAL A 26 4.19 19.33 -5.58
CA VAL A 26 5.43 20.13 -5.53
C VAL A 26 6.63 19.25 -5.89
N MET A 27 6.73 18.05 -5.31
CA MET A 27 7.82 17.14 -5.59
C MET A 27 7.85 16.69 -7.06
N LEU A 28 6.69 16.32 -7.62
CA LEU A 28 6.58 15.93 -9.03
C LEU A 28 7.02 17.07 -9.96
N VAL A 29 6.62 18.31 -9.68
CA VAL A 29 7.00 19.49 -10.47
C VAL A 29 8.50 19.79 -10.37
N LEU A 30 9.08 19.67 -9.18
CA LEU A 30 10.50 19.96 -8.96
C LEU A 30 11.44 18.91 -9.59
N LEU A 31 11.01 17.65 -9.63
CA LEU A 31 11.79 16.56 -10.21
C LEU A 31 11.54 16.37 -11.70
N ALA A 32 10.38 16.79 -12.24
CA ALA A 32 10.07 16.64 -13.66
C ALA A 32 11.15 17.17 -14.63
N PRO A 33 11.85 18.29 -14.38
CA PRO A 33 12.94 18.77 -15.24
C PRO A 33 14.16 17.84 -15.30
N HIS A 34 14.32 16.96 -14.31
CA HIS A 34 15.45 16.04 -14.19
C HIS A 34 15.18 14.69 -14.88
N ILE A 35 14.00 14.51 -15.48
CA ILE A 35 13.65 13.27 -16.19
C ILE A 35 14.48 13.15 -17.47
N HIS A 36 15.37 12.17 -17.50
CA HIS A 36 16.09 11.77 -18.71
C HIS A 36 15.47 10.51 -19.30
N LYS A 37 14.97 10.60 -20.55
CA LYS A 37 14.30 9.49 -21.26
C LYS A 37 15.14 8.20 -21.31
N VAL A 38 16.47 8.33 -21.35
CA VAL A 38 17.41 7.20 -21.34
C VAL A 38 17.28 6.35 -20.09
N ASN A 39 17.02 6.95 -18.92
CA ASN A 39 16.87 6.20 -17.66
C ASN A 39 15.60 5.33 -17.67
N LEU A 40 14.53 5.77 -18.34
CA LEU A 40 13.28 5.01 -18.48
C LEU A 40 13.42 3.80 -19.42
N LEU A 41 14.34 3.88 -20.41
CA LEU A 41 14.55 2.85 -21.42
C LEU A 41 15.63 1.83 -21.01
N THR A 42 16.46 2.14 -20.02
CA THR A 42 17.58 1.30 -19.55
C THR A 42 17.25 0.53 -18.27
N LEU A 43 15.95 0.32 -18.01
CA LEU A 43 15.51 -0.43 -16.84
C LEU A 43 15.99 -1.90 -16.93
N PRO A 44 16.51 -2.48 -15.84
CA PRO A 44 16.98 -3.87 -15.79
C PRO A 44 15.79 -4.83 -15.71
N LEU A 45 14.93 -4.82 -16.73
CA LEU A 45 13.77 -5.72 -16.84
C LEU A 45 14.20 -7.19 -16.90
N GLU A 46 15.45 -7.46 -17.30
CA GLU A 46 15.98 -8.78 -17.61
C GLU A 46 16.11 -9.73 -16.40
N LYS A 47 15.91 -9.27 -15.16
CA LYS A 47 16.11 -10.12 -13.96
C LYS A 47 14.83 -10.57 -13.25
N GLY A 48 13.64 -10.32 -13.81
CA GLY A 48 12.38 -10.69 -13.15
C GLY A 48 11.95 -9.75 -12.02
N LEU A 49 12.64 -8.61 -11.85
CA LEU A 49 12.29 -7.54 -10.90
C LEU A 49 10.83 -7.06 -11.04
N ALA A 50 10.32 -6.99 -12.28
CA ALA A 50 8.95 -6.61 -12.55
C ALA A 50 7.93 -7.62 -11.97
N LEU A 51 8.26 -8.92 -12.01
CA LEU A 51 7.43 -9.95 -11.39
C LEU A 51 7.50 -9.84 -9.88
N SER A 52 8.70 -9.68 -9.32
CA SER A 52 8.90 -9.58 -7.88
C SER A 52 8.19 -8.36 -7.27
N ALA A 53 7.97 -7.29 -8.03
CA ALA A 53 7.25 -6.10 -7.57
C ALA A 53 5.73 -6.30 -7.44
N ILE A 54 5.15 -7.34 -8.04
CA ILE A 54 3.70 -7.57 -8.09
C ILE A 54 3.05 -7.60 -6.69
N PRO A 55 3.57 -8.35 -5.68
CA PRO A 55 2.97 -8.38 -4.34
C PRO A 55 2.95 -7.00 -3.68
N VAL A 56 4.04 -6.24 -3.81
CA VAL A 56 4.14 -4.87 -3.26
C VAL A 56 3.13 -3.94 -3.96
N ILE A 57 3.07 -3.96 -5.29
CA ILE A 57 2.08 -3.19 -6.05
C ILE A 57 0.66 -3.57 -5.60
N PHE A 58 0.37 -4.86 -5.43
CA PHE A 58 -0.94 -5.31 -4.99
C PHE A 58 -1.31 -4.80 -3.59
N THR A 59 -0.39 -4.84 -2.63
CA THR A 59 -0.62 -4.25 -1.30
C THR A 59 -0.87 -2.74 -1.33
N SER A 60 -0.31 -2.05 -2.33
CA SER A 60 -0.47 -0.60 -2.53
C SER A 60 -1.92 -0.18 -2.84
N PHE A 61 -2.75 -1.15 -3.27
CA PHE A 61 -4.18 -0.99 -3.54
C PHE A 61 -5.06 -1.69 -2.48
N GLY A 62 -4.52 -1.94 -1.29
CA GLY A 62 -5.23 -2.59 -0.19
C GLY A 62 -6.30 -1.72 0.48
N PHE A 63 -7.52 -1.68 -0.07
CA PHE A 63 -8.69 -1.03 0.56
C PHE A 63 -9.82 -2.01 0.93
N HIS A 64 -9.58 -3.31 0.78
CA HIS A 64 -10.60 -4.36 0.93
C HIS A 64 -11.28 -4.38 2.30
N GLY A 65 -10.54 -4.08 3.37
CA GLY A 65 -11.10 -3.97 4.72
C GLY A 65 -12.15 -2.86 4.88
N SER A 66 -12.11 -1.83 4.04
CA SER A 66 -13.05 -0.71 4.06
C SER A 66 -14.30 -0.95 3.19
N VAL A 67 -14.32 -2.01 2.38
CA VAL A 67 -15.44 -2.31 1.46
C VAL A 67 -16.77 -2.46 2.21
N PRO A 68 -16.88 -3.23 3.32
CA PRO A 68 -18.15 -3.38 4.02
C PRO A 68 -18.69 -2.04 4.56
N SER A 69 -17.80 -1.21 5.12
CA SER A 69 -18.16 0.12 5.64
C SER A 69 -18.67 1.05 4.54
N ILE A 70 -18.02 1.06 3.36
CA ILE A 70 -18.48 1.85 2.21
C ILE A 70 -19.82 1.33 1.69
N VAL A 71 -20.02 0.01 1.62
CA VAL A 71 -21.30 -0.60 1.20
C VAL A 71 -22.44 -0.20 2.14
N SER A 72 -22.20 -0.26 3.45
CA SER A 72 -23.16 0.18 4.47
C SER A 72 -23.47 1.68 4.34
N TYR A 73 -22.44 2.52 4.22
CA TYR A 73 -22.58 3.97 4.06
C TYR A 73 -23.40 4.36 2.81
N MET A 74 -23.25 3.61 1.72
CA MET A 74 -23.97 3.84 0.47
C MET A 74 -25.35 3.18 0.40
N ASN A 75 -25.83 2.59 1.50
CA ASN A 75 -27.08 1.82 1.57
C ASN A 75 -27.20 0.79 0.44
N GLY A 76 -26.10 0.13 0.08
CA GLY A 76 -26.08 -0.89 -0.98
C GLY A 76 -26.27 -0.34 -2.43
N ASN A 77 -26.18 0.97 -2.67
CA ASN A 77 -26.33 1.52 -4.02
C ASN A 77 -25.16 1.13 -4.94
N VAL A 78 -25.34 0.04 -5.70
CA VAL A 78 -24.33 -0.58 -6.57
C VAL A 78 -23.75 0.40 -7.60
N ARG A 79 -24.57 1.25 -8.21
CA ARG A 79 -24.09 2.20 -9.24
C ARG A 79 -23.13 3.22 -8.64
N LYS A 80 -23.47 3.77 -7.47
CA LYS A 80 -22.57 4.69 -6.76
C LYS A 80 -21.32 3.97 -6.24
N LEU A 81 -21.47 2.77 -5.68
CA LEU A 81 -20.35 1.94 -5.22
C LEU A 81 -19.33 1.68 -6.33
N ARG A 82 -19.79 1.34 -7.53
CA ARG A 82 -18.91 1.13 -8.69
C ARG A 82 -18.05 2.36 -8.98
N TRP A 83 -18.67 3.54 -9.02
CA TRP A 83 -17.94 4.78 -9.25
C TRP A 83 -16.95 5.07 -8.14
N ILE A 84 -17.33 4.89 -6.87
CA ILE A 84 -16.44 5.08 -5.71
C ILE A 84 -15.20 4.19 -5.81
N PHE A 85 -15.35 2.91 -6.15
CA PHE A 85 -14.21 2.01 -6.26
C PHE A 85 -13.33 2.31 -7.48
N ILE A 86 -13.94 2.67 -8.63
CA ILE A 86 -13.18 3.03 -9.84
C ILE A 86 -12.38 4.32 -9.60
N THR A 87 -13.04 5.40 -9.15
CA THR A 87 -12.35 6.68 -8.92
C THR A 87 -11.37 6.59 -7.76
N GLY A 88 -11.76 5.89 -6.68
CA GLY A 88 -10.91 5.65 -5.51
C GLY A 88 -9.64 4.86 -5.83
N SER A 89 -9.67 3.98 -6.84
CA SER A 89 -8.49 3.24 -7.30
C SER A 89 -7.70 3.99 -8.39
N ALA A 90 -8.39 4.73 -9.27
CA ALA A 90 -7.76 5.47 -10.35
C ALA A 90 -6.88 6.63 -9.86
N ILE A 91 -7.31 7.33 -8.80
CA ILE A 91 -6.54 8.46 -8.24
C ILE A 91 -5.15 7.99 -7.74
N PRO A 92 -5.03 6.96 -6.87
CA PRO A 92 -3.73 6.41 -6.49
C PRO A 92 -2.92 5.88 -7.68
N LEU A 93 -3.56 5.22 -8.65
CA LEU A 93 -2.87 4.69 -9.83
C LEU A 93 -2.17 5.81 -10.62
N VAL A 94 -2.85 6.92 -10.87
CA VAL A 94 -2.27 8.08 -11.55
C VAL A 94 -1.10 8.64 -10.74
N ALA A 95 -1.26 8.79 -9.43
CA ALA A 95 -0.19 9.25 -8.54
C ALA A 95 1.04 8.31 -8.58
N TYR A 96 0.83 7.00 -8.54
CA TYR A 96 1.91 6.01 -8.63
C TYR A 96 2.62 6.05 -9.98
N ILE A 97 1.90 6.21 -11.10
CA ILE A 97 2.51 6.34 -12.43
C ILE A 97 3.40 7.57 -12.51
N PHE A 98 2.91 8.74 -12.07
CA PHE A 98 3.71 9.96 -12.06
C PHE A 98 4.91 9.84 -11.13
N TRP A 99 4.73 9.28 -9.93
CA TRP A 99 5.81 9.01 -9.00
C TRP A 99 6.88 8.11 -9.62
N GLN A 100 6.47 7.00 -10.24
CA GLN A 100 7.39 6.04 -10.85
C GLN A 100 8.14 6.66 -12.02
N MET A 101 7.46 7.44 -12.86
CA MET A 101 8.07 8.15 -13.99
C MET A 101 9.11 9.17 -13.52
N VAL A 102 8.78 9.94 -12.49
CA VAL A 102 9.68 10.95 -11.93
C VAL A 102 10.89 10.30 -11.26
N THR A 103 10.67 9.29 -10.42
CA THR A 103 11.76 8.62 -9.68
C THR A 103 12.70 7.84 -10.61
N LEU A 104 12.16 6.98 -11.47
CA LEU A 104 12.96 6.22 -12.43
C LEU A 104 13.57 7.11 -13.52
N GLY A 105 12.90 8.20 -13.89
CA GLY A 105 13.38 9.11 -14.92
C GLY A 105 14.51 10.02 -14.43
N SER A 106 14.47 10.42 -13.16
CA SER A 106 15.43 11.38 -12.60
C SER A 106 16.70 10.73 -12.06
N ILE A 107 16.65 9.45 -11.66
CA ILE A 107 17.79 8.73 -11.09
C ILE A 107 18.49 7.94 -12.21
N ASN A 108 19.82 8.03 -12.29
CA ASN A 108 20.61 7.25 -13.25
C ASN A 108 20.49 5.75 -12.95
N SER A 109 20.42 4.92 -13.98
CA SER A 109 20.34 3.46 -13.88
C SER A 109 21.47 2.85 -13.02
N SER A 110 22.71 3.37 -13.08
CA SER A 110 23.82 2.88 -12.25
C SER A 110 23.61 3.15 -10.76
N THR A 111 23.18 4.36 -10.41
CA THR A 111 22.82 4.77 -9.05
C THR A 111 21.64 3.96 -8.52
N PHE A 112 20.61 3.75 -9.35
CA PHE A 112 19.44 2.93 -9.02
C PHE A 112 19.82 1.47 -8.75
N MET A 113 20.71 0.88 -9.57
CA MET A 113 21.22 -0.47 -9.35
C MET A 113 22.07 -0.60 -8.08
N GLY A 114 22.86 0.42 -7.75
CA GLY A 114 23.57 0.49 -6.48
C GLY A 114 22.62 0.53 -5.27
N MET A 115 21.48 1.21 -5.40
CA MET A 115 20.45 1.26 -4.34
C MET A 115 19.74 -0.08 -4.15
N LEU A 116 19.38 -0.74 -5.25
CA LEU A 116 18.81 -2.09 -5.20
C LEU A 116 19.79 -3.09 -4.56
N ALA A 117 21.08 -3.04 -4.94
CA ALA A 117 22.10 -3.93 -4.38
C ALA A 117 22.36 -3.68 -2.88
N SER A 118 22.15 -2.44 -2.41
CA SER A 118 22.37 -2.05 -1.02
C SER A 118 21.13 -2.20 -0.14
N HIS A 119 19.97 -2.58 -0.68
CA HIS A 119 18.71 -2.76 0.05
C HIS A 119 18.33 -1.53 0.89
N THR A 120 18.56 -0.34 0.32
CA THR A 120 18.47 0.94 1.05
C THR A 120 17.04 1.49 1.11
N GLY A 121 16.11 0.92 0.33
CA GLY A 121 14.68 1.24 0.36
C GLY A 121 14.40 2.75 0.20
N LEU A 122 13.52 3.28 1.05
CA LEU A 122 13.15 4.71 1.04
C LEU A 122 14.34 5.62 1.35
N ASN A 123 15.23 5.23 2.25
CA ASN A 123 16.42 6.03 2.60
C ASN A 123 17.37 6.16 1.41
N GLY A 124 17.54 5.07 0.65
CA GLY A 124 18.31 5.07 -0.60
C GLY A 124 17.69 5.99 -1.64
N LEU A 125 16.37 5.95 -1.80
CA LEU A 125 15.66 6.86 -2.70
C LEU A 125 15.83 8.33 -2.28
N LEU A 126 15.69 8.64 -1.00
CA LEU A 126 15.90 9.98 -0.47
C LEU A 126 17.34 10.47 -0.71
N GLN A 127 18.32 9.58 -0.56
CA GLN A 127 19.71 9.87 -0.89
C GLN A 127 19.93 10.11 -2.40
N ALA A 128 19.30 9.31 -3.26
CA ALA A 128 19.32 9.51 -4.71
C ALA A 128 18.83 10.89 -5.11
N LEU A 129 17.69 11.28 -4.55
CA LEU A 129 17.03 12.54 -4.87
C LEU A 129 17.85 13.74 -4.40
N ARG A 130 18.59 13.60 -3.29
CA ARG A 130 19.58 14.61 -2.84
C ARG A 130 20.66 14.84 -3.89
N GLU A 131 21.22 13.76 -4.43
CA GLU A 131 22.29 13.82 -5.44
C GLU A 131 21.80 14.43 -6.76
N VAL A 132 20.55 14.16 -7.15
CA VAL A 132 19.98 14.66 -8.40
C VAL A 132 19.62 16.14 -8.33
N VAL A 133 19.04 16.61 -7.23
CA VAL A 133 18.43 17.95 -7.20
C VAL A 133 19.36 19.02 -6.63
N ALA A 134 20.38 18.65 -5.84
CA ALA A 134 21.38 19.56 -5.27
C ALA A 134 20.80 20.86 -4.65
N SER A 135 19.55 20.83 -4.18
CA SER A 135 18.83 21.98 -3.62
C SER A 135 18.23 21.60 -2.26
N PRO A 136 18.63 22.29 -1.17
CA PRO A 136 18.14 22.02 0.18
C PRO A 136 16.62 22.08 0.31
N HIS A 137 15.96 22.91 -0.52
CA HIS A 137 14.51 23.08 -0.49
C HIS A 137 13.74 21.87 -1.03
N VAL A 138 14.27 21.21 -2.07
CA VAL A 138 13.63 20.03 -2.64
C VAL A 138 13.81 18.83 -1.73
N GLU A 139 14.99 18.67 -1.15
CA GLU A 139 15.25 17.67 -0.14
C GLU A 139 14.27 17.78 1.03
N LEU A 140 14.12 18.98 1.61
CA LEU A 140 13.19 19.20 2.72
C LEU A 140 11.74 18.85 2.34
N ALA A 141 11.30 19.23 1.13
CA ALA A 141 9.96 18.92 0.65
C ALA A 141 9.72 17.39 0.52
N VAL A 142 10.70 16.64 0.01
CA VAL A 142 10.61 15.17 -0.14
C VAL A 142 10.58 14.49 1.24
N HIS A 143 11.43 14.91 2.19
CA HIS A 143 11.42 14.36 3.55
C HIS A 143 10.12 14.65 4.28
N LEU A 144 9.66 15.90 4.26
CA LEU A 144 8.37 16.26 4.87
C LEU A 144 7.21 15.49 4.25
N PHE A 145 7.21 15.29 2.93
CA PHE A 145 6.22 14.44 2.27
C PHE A 145 6.26 13.00 2.79
N ALA A 146 7.44 12.38 2.82
CA ALA A 146 7.62 11.00 3.26
C ALA A 146 7.21 10.82 4.73
N ASP A 147 7.64 11.73 5.61
CA ASP A 147 7.32 11.70 7.04
C ASP A 147 5.83 11.91 7.30
N LEU A 148 5.19 12.92 6.67
CA LEU A 148 3.75 13.11 6.80
C LEU A 148 2.98 11.92 6.23
N ALA A 149 3.39 11.38 5.08
CA ALA A 149 2.75 10.22 4.47
C ALA A 149 2.86 8.97 5.34
N LEU A 150 4.01 8.75 5.96
CA LEU A 150 4.25 7.63 6.87
C LEU A 150 3.47 7.82 8.18
N ALA A 151 3.54 9.00 8.80
CA ALA A 151 2.84 9.30 10.05
C ALA A 151 1.32 9.17 9.90
N THR A 152 0.74 9.74 8.83
CA THR A 152 -0.70 9.63 8.55
C THR A 152 -1.16 8.20 8.36
N SER A 153 -0.44 7.43 7.55
CA SER A 153 -0.75 6.02 7.30
C SER A 153 -0.58 5.18 8.57
N PHE A 154 0.50 5.42 9.31
CA PHE A 154 0.83 4.69 10.53
C PHE A 154 -0.23 4.92 11.61
N LEU A 155 -0.63 6.17 11.86
CA LEU A 155 -1.63 6.48 12.88
C LEU A 155 -2.97 5.79 12.59
N GLY A 156 -3.45 5.85 11.34
CA GLY A 156 -4.71 5.20 10.97
C GLY A 156 -4.69 3.68 11.15
N VAL A 157 -3.64 3.02 10.65
CA VAL A 157 -3.48 1.56 10.76
C VAL A 157 -3.23 1.12 12.20
N ALA A 158 -2.39 1.84 12.94
CA ALA A 158 -2.07 1.51 14.33
C ALA A 158 -3.30 1.63 15.24
N LEU A 159 -4.13 2.66 15.05
CA LEU A 159 -5.40 2.79 15.79
C LEU A 159 -6.36 1.64 15.45
N GLY A 160 -6.52 1.31 14.17
CA GLY A 160 -7.36 0.19 13.76
C GLY A 160 -6.88 -1.15 14.31
N LEU A 161 -5.56 -1.39 14.31
CA LEU A 161 -4.97 -2.60 14.89
C LEU A 161 -5.12 -2.63 16.42
N PHE A 162 -4.92 -1.49 17.09
CA PHE A 162 -5.11 -1.36 18.53
C PHE A 162 -6.54 -1.73 18.94
N ASP A 163 -7.54 -1.16 18.26
CA ASP A 163 -8.95 -1.43 18.54
C ASP A 163 -9.30 -2.89 18.23
N TYR A 164 -8.83 -3.43 17.11
CA TYR A 164 -9.01 -4.84 16.75
C TYR A 164 -8.43 -5.79 17.81
N LEU A 165 -7.20 -5.55 18.27
CA LEU A 165 -6.55 -6.39 19.27
C LEU A 165 -7.18 -6.22 20.66
N ALA A 166 -7.67 -5.03 21.00
CA ALA A 166 -8.44 -4.81 22.23
C ALA A 166 -9.70 -5.68 22.23
N ASP A 167 -10.43 -5.68 21.12
CA ASP A 167 -11.67 -6.46 20.97
C ASP A 167 -11.38 -7.97 20.92
N LEU A 168 -10.36 -8.40 20.16
CA LEU A 168 -9.96 -9.80 20.03
C LEU A 168 -9.56 -10.42 21.36
N PHE A 169 -8.81 -9.69 22.18
CA PHE A 169 -8.39 -10.14 23.52
C PHE A 169 -9.35 -9.72 24.63
N GLN A 170 -10.53 -9.17 24.29
CA GLN A 170 -11.56 -8.71 25.22
C GLN A 170 -11.01 -7.83 26.35
N ARG A 171 -10.10 -6.91 26.03
CA ARG A 171 -9.37 -6.12 27.02
C ARG A 171 -10.26 -5.01 27.59
N SER A 172 -10.16 -4.81 28.90
CA SER A 172 -10.90 -3.74 29.57
C SER A 172 -10.43 -2.34 29.14
N ARG A 173 -11.33 -1.36 29.16
CA ARG A 173 -11.01 0.05 28.87
C ARG A 173 -10.21 0.76 29.98
N THR A 174 -9.72 0.02 30.97
CA THR A 174 -8.89 0.55 32.07
C THR A 174 -7.51 0.99 31.56
N VAL A 175 -6.80 1.81 32.33
CA VAL A 175 -5.43 2.25 31.98
C VAL A 175 -4.50 1.05 31.78
N SER A 176 -4.59 0.04 32.64
CA SER A 176 -3.82 -1.20 32.53
C SER A 176 -4.18 -2.00 31.26
N GLY A 177 -5.48 -2.15 30.97
CA GLY A 177 -5.94 -2.83 29.76
C GLY A 177 -5.47 -2.14 28.48
N ARG A 178 -5.51 -0.80 28.42
CA ARG A 178 -5.01 -0.02 27.29
C ARG A 178 -3.49 -0.09 27.14
N LEU A 179 -2.74 -0.12 28.24
CA LEU A 179 -1.29 -0.29 28.20
C LEU A 179 -0.90 -1.67 27.67
N GLN A 180 -1.60 -2.73 28.09
CA GLN A 180 -1.42 -4.08 27.57
C GLN A 180 -1.73 -4.17 26.07
N THR A 181 -2.87 -3.62 25.63
CA THR A 181 -3.21 -3.56 24.20
C THR A 181 -2.15 -2.78 23.43
N GLY A 182 -1.68 -1.65 23.96
CA GLY A 182 -0.61 -0.87 23.36
C GLY A 182 0.67 -1.67 23.21
N ALA A 183 1.09 -2.39 24.25
CA ALA A 183 2.26 -3.26 24.21
C ALA A 183 2.14 -4.34 23.12
N ILE A 184 1.01 -5.04 23.03
CA ILE A 184 0.78 -6.09 22.02
C ILE A 184 0.69 -5.49 20.60
N THR A 185 0.19 -4.26 20.47
CA THR A 185 0.07 -3.56 19.17
C THR A 185 1.42 -3.08 18.65
N PHE A 186 2.27 -2.50 19.53
CA PHE A 186 3.46 -1.78 19.12
C PHE A 186 4.78 -2.52 19.35
N LEU A 187 4.89 -3.37 20.36
CA LEU A 187 6.15 -4.09 20.63
C LEU A 187 6.53 -5.07 19.51
N PRO A 188 5.63 -5.88 18.92
CA PRO A 188 6.02 -6.79 17.86
C PRO A 188 6.52 -6.07 16.60
N PRO A 189 5.80 -5.06 16.05
CA PRO A 189 6.32 -4.27 14.92
C PRO A 189 7.62 -3.52 15.25
N LEU A 190 7.77 -3.00 16.49
CA LEU A 190 8.99 -2.33 16.92
C LEU A 190 10.18 -3.30 16.98
N ALA A 191 9.99 -4.48 17.58
CA ALA A 191 11.02 -5.52 17.62
C ALA A 191 11.42 -5.93 16.19
N PHE A 192 10.45 -6.14 15.31
CA PHE A 192 10.72 -6.44 13.91
C PHE A 192 11.54 -5.35 13.23
N ALA A 193 11.20 -4.07 13.42
CA ALA A 193 11.93 -2.95 12.86
C ALA A 193 13.38 -2.84 13.39
N LEU A 194 13.61 -3.18 14.66
CA LEU A 194 14.94 -3.14 15.28
C LEU A 194 15.84 -4.31 14.84
N PHE A 195 15.28 -5.51 14.72
CA PHE A 195 16.04 -6.72 14.33
C PHE A 195 16.16 -6.90 12.82
N TYR A 196 15.20 -6.39 12.05
CA TYR A 196 15.14 -6.47 10.59
C TYR A 196 14.99 -5.07 9.97
N PRO A 197 16.00 -4.19 10.07
CA PRO A 197 15.94 -2.80 9.58
C PRO A 197 15.74 -2.68 8.07
N ARG A 198 16.03 -3.75 7.30
CA ARG A 198 15.77 -3.87 5.86
C ARG A 198 14.51 -4.70 5.53
N GLY A 199 13.76 -5.12 6.54
CA GLY A 199 12.60 -6.01 6.40
C GLY A 199 11.31 -5.34 5.95
N PHE A 200 11.29 -4.03 5.66
CA PHE A 200 10.07 -3.31 5.31
C PHE A 200 9.43 -3.85 4.02
N VAL A 201 10.21 -3.96 2.93
CA VAL A 201 9.71 -4.49 1.65
C VAL A 201 9.33 -5.95 1.79
N MET A 202 10.13 -6.74 2.50
CA MET A 202 9.83 -8.13 2.83
C MET A 202 8.48 -8.26 3.55
N ALA A 203 8.24 -7.46 4.58
CA ALA A 203 6.98 -7.45 5.32
C ALA A 203 5.79 -7.05 4.44
N LEU A 204 5.96 -6.06 3.54
CA LEU A 204 4.95 -5.72 2.53
C LEU A 204 4.65 -6.88 1.59
N GLY A 205 5.67 -7.61 1.12
CA GLY A 205 5.47 -8.80 0.30
C GLY A 205 4.62 -9.88 0.97
N TYR A 206 4.90 -10.18 2.24
CA TYR A 206 4.09 -11.13 3.03
C TYR A 206 2.68 -10.62 3.33
N ALA A 207 2.52 -9.32 3.61
CA ALA A 207 1.20 -8.71 3.72
C ALA A 207 0.40 -8.87 2.41
N GLY A 208 1.08 -8.86 1.25
CA GLY A 208 0.51 -9.14 -0.06
C GLY A 208 -0.11 -10.53 -0.18
N VAL A 209 0.49 -11.54 0.44
CA VAL A 209 -0.06 -12.91 0.51
C VAL A 209 -1.36 -12.93 1.30
N ALA A 210 -1.37 -12.35 2.50
CA ALA A 210 -2.56 -12.27 3.34
C ALA A 210 -3.69 -11.51 2.62
N LEU A 211 -3.36 -10.38 1.99
CA LEU A 211 -4.30 -9.62 1.19
C LEU A 211 -4.79 -10.43 -0.01
N ALA A 212 -3.95 -11.20 -0.71
CA ALA A 212 -4.36 -11.98 -1.89
C ALA A 212 -5.40 -13.05 -1.51
N VAL A 213 -5.21 -13.70 -0.36
CA VAL A 213 -6.19 -14.64 0.20
C VAL A 213 -7.51 -13.92 0.51
N LEU A 214 -7.45 -12.81 1.25
CA LEU A 214 -8.64 -12.09 1.72
C LEU A 214 -9.40 -11.35 0.60
N ALA A 215 -8.69 -10.82 -0.38
CA ALA A 215 -9.22 -9.92 -1.40
C ALA A 215 -9.53 -10.60 -2.74
N LEU A 216 -8.82 -11.68 -3.08
CA LEU A 216 -8.96 -12.34 -4.39
C LEU A 216 -9.51 -13.76 -4.23
N LEU A 217 -8.85 -14.61 -3.44
CA LEU A 217 -9.24 -16.01 -3.32
C LEU A 217 -10.59 -16.16 -2.61
N LEU A 218 -10.75 -15.60 -1.41
CA LEU A 218 -11.99 -15.72 -0.66
C LEU A 218 -13.19 -15.09 -1.40
N PRO A 219 -13.14 -13.85 -1.92
CA PRO A 219 -14.29 -13.25 -2.58
C PRO A 219 -14.68 -13.98 -3.87
N SER A 220 -13.72 -14.47 -4.65
CA SER A 220 -14.03 -15.24 -5.87
C SER A 220 -14.71 -16.59 -5.55
N LEU A 221 -14.26 -17.28 -4.49
CA LEU A 221 -14.90 -18.51 -4.00
C LEU A 221 -16.29 -18.24 -3.41
N LEU A 222 -16.44 -17.20 -2.60
CA LEU A 222 -17.72 -16.81 -2.00
C LEU A 222 -18.75 -16.47 -3.09
N VAL A 223 -18.36 -15.73 -4.13
CA VAL A 223 -19.26 -15.43 -5.26
C VAL A 223 -19.59 -16.70 -6.05
N TRP A 224 -18.62 -17.61 -6.25
CA TRP A 224 -18.87 -18.89 -6.90
C TRP A 224 -19.91 -19.72 -6.14
N GLN A 225 -19.73 -19.85 -4.83
CA GLN A 225 -20.63 -20.61 -3.96
C GLN A 225 -22.00 -19.93 -3.83
N SER A 226 -22.03 -18.61 -3.63
CA SER A 226 -23.27 -17.82 -3.59
C SER A 226 -24.12 -18.04 -4.84
N ARG A 227 -23.52 -18.02 -6.04
CA ARG A 227 -24.23 -18.29 -7.30
C ARG A 227 -24.82 -19.69 -7.42
N LYS A 228 -24.29 -20.69 -6.70
CA LYS A 228 -24.86 -22.04 -6.66
C LYS A 228 -26.08 -22.13 -5.75
N HIS A 229 -26.03 -21.46 -4.59
CA HIS A 229 -27.09 -21.52 -3.58
C HIS A 229 -28.19 -20.46 -3.79
N HIS A 230 -27.88 -19.35 -4.44
CA HIS A 230 -28.78 -18.20 -4.63
C HIS A 230 -28.79 -17.79 -6.11
N ALA A 231 -29.58 -18.50 -6.92
CA ALA A 231 -29.65 -18.28 -8.36
C ALA A 231 -30.26 -16.91 -8.75
N THR A 232 -31.11 -16.35 -7.88
CA THR A 232 -31.90 -15.12 -8.09
C THR A 232 -31.52 -14.00 -7.13
N GLY A 233 -30.21 -13.73 -6.96
CA GLY A 233 -29.77 -12.58 -6.17
C GLY A 233 -29.99 -11.24 -6.88
N ASP A 234 -30.30 -10.19 -6.12
CA ASP A 234 -30.57 -8.82 -6.62
C ASP A 234 -29.40 -8.20 -7.40
N TYR A 235 -28.17 -8.62 -7.09
CA TYR A 235 -26.96 -8.17 -7.80
C TYR A 235 -26.07 -9.35 -8.19
N ARG A 236 -25.58 -9.31 -9.44
CA ARG A 236 -24.63 -10.27 -9.97
C ARG A 236 -23.53 -9.55 -10.73
N VAL A 237 -22.29 -9.72 -10.26
CA VAL A 237 -21.11 -9.15 -10.92
C VAL A 237 -20.98 -9.72 -12.35
N PRO A 238 -20.76 -8.88 -13.38
CA PRO A 238 -20.58 -9.34 -14.76
C PRO A 238 -19.30 -10.18 -14.94
N GLY A 239 -19.18 -10.90 -16.05
CA GLY A 239 -17.99 -11.71 -16.39
C GLY A 239 -18.10 -13.21 -16.08
N GLY A 240 -19.21 -13.66 -15.50
CA GLY A 240 -19.53 -15.08 -15.39
C GLY A 240 -18.49 -15.89 -14.59
N LYS A 241 -18.33 -17.18 -14.91
CA LYS A 241 -17.31 -18.06 -14.31
C LYS A 241 -15.87 -17.72 -14.74
N PRO A 242 -15.60 -17.34 -16.02
CA PRO A 242 -14.24 -17.00 -16.45
C PRO A 242 -13.61 -15.87 -15.65
N ALA A 243 -14.36 -14.79 -15.37
CA ALA A 243 -13.86 -13.69 -14.56
C ALA A 243 -13.51 -14.11 -13.12
N LEU A 244 -14.32 -14.99 -12.51
CA LEU A 244 -14.01 -15.51 -11.17
C LEU A 244 -12.75 -16.38 -11.18
N CYS A 245 -12.60 -17.24 -12.19
CA CYS A 245 -11.42 -18.08 -12.38
C CYS A 245 -10.16 -17.24 -12.58
N LEU A 246 -10.24 -16.17 -13.37
CA LEU A 246 -9.15 -15.23 -13.57
C LEU A 246 -8.74 -14.54 -12.27
N VAL A 247 -9.69 -14.01 -11.50
CA VAL A 247 -9.41 -13.36 -10.19
C VAL A 247 -8.76 -14.34 -9.23
N PHE A 248 -9.28 -15.58 -9.16
CA PHE A 248 -8.70 -16.63 -8.34
C PHE A 248 -7.26 -16.96 -8.77
N ALA A 249 -7.03 -17.15 -10.08
CA ALA A 249 -5.71 -17.41 -10.63
C ALA A 249 -4.72 -16.26 -10.36
N CYS A 250 -5.15 -15.00 -10.45
CA CYS A 250 -4.33 -13.85 -10.07
C CYS A 250 -3.93 -13.90 -8.59
N GLY A 251 -4.85 -14.27 -7.69
CA GLY A 251 -4.54 -14.46 -6.27
C GLY A 251 -3.48 -15.54 -6.04
N ILE A 252 -3.61 -16.69 -6.72
CA ILE A 252 -2.60 -17.76 -6.66
C ILE A 252 -1.26 -17.28 -7.23
N ALA A 253 -1.26 -16.57 -8.36
CA ALA A 253 -0.04 -16.05 -8.97
C ALA A 253 0.73 -15.12 -8.03
N ILE A 254 0.06 -14.21 -7.33
CA ILE A 254 0.69 -13.31 -6.34
C ILE A 254 1.37 -14.12 -5.23
N ILE A 255 0.70 -15.16 -4.73
CA ILE A 255 1.25 -16.04 -3.67
C ILE A 255 2.47 -16.81 -4.19
N LEU A 256 2.39 -17.36 -5.40
CA LEU A 256 3.50 -18.08 -6.03
C LEU A 256 4.71 -17.17 -6.28
N VAL A 257 4.48 -15.92 -6.70
CA VAL A 257 5.55 -14.94 -6.86
C VAL A 257 6.22 -14.66 -5.52
N GLN A 258 5.45 -14.39 -4.46
CA GLN A 258 6.02 -14.13 -3.14
C GLN A 258 6.78 -15.34 -2.59
N PHE A 259 6.28 -16.56 -2.85
CA PHE A 259 7.00 -17.79 -2.50
C PHE A 259 8.30 -17.94 -3.30
N GLY A 260 8.28 -17.60 -4.59
CA GLY A 260 9.47 -17.57 -5.44
C GLY A 260 10.54 -16.61 -4.93
N ILE A 261 10.15 -15.44 -4.42
CA ILE A 261 11.06 -14.50 -3.76
C ILE A 261 11.63 -15.14 -2.48
N ALA A 262 10.77 -15.66 -1.61
CA ALA A 262 11.18 -16.26 -0.33
C ALA A 262 12.09 -17.50 -0.51
N ALA A 263 11.94 -18.23 -1.62
CA ALA A 263 12.77 -19.38 -1.98
C ALA A 263 14.06 -19.01 -2.73
N GLY A 264 14.30 -17.72 -3.00
CA GLY A 264 15.46 -17.23 -3.75
C GLY A 264 15.41 -17.52 -5.27
N LEU A 265 14.25 -17.93 -5.80
CA LEU A 265 14.02 -18.20 -7.22
C LEU A 265 13.77 -16.91 -8.03
N LEU A 266 13.28 -15.87 -7.35
CA LEU A 266 13.06 -14.52 -7.89
C LEU A 266 13.86 -13.50 -7.07
N PRO A 267 14.34 -12.40 -7.68
CA PRO A 267 15.07 -11.39 -6.94
C PRO A 267 14.16 -10.67 -5.94
N GLU A 268 14.73 -10.25 -4.82
CA GLU A 268 14.06 -9.35 -3.87
C GLU A 268 13.97 -7.93 -4.43
N VAL A 269 12.88 -7.23 -4.10
CA VAL A 269 12.62 -5.86 -4.60
C VAL A 269 13.15 -4.81 -3.62
N GLY A 270 14.44 -4.91 -3.30
CA GLY A 270 15.09 -4.04 -2.31
C GLY A 270 14.89 -4.48 -0.86
#